data_AF-A0A5S5MEQ1-F1
#
_entry.id   AF-A0A5S5MEQ1-F1
#
_cell.length_a   1.000
_cell.length_b   1.000
_cell.length_c   1.000
_cell.angle_alpha   90.00
_cell.angle_beta   90.00
_cell.angle_gamma   90.00
#
_symmetry.space_group_name_H-M   'P 1'
#
loop_
_entity.id
_entity.type
_entity.pdbx_description
1 polymer ?
#
loop_
_entity_poly.entity_id
_entity_poly.type
_entity_poly.pdbx_seq_one_letter_code
_entity_poly.pdbx_strand_id
1 'polypeptide(L)'
;MKESRRKFLKIAGVSAIGIGTGSVLTAFASSGSKEEKAAQAAGARFKHRSESLKAGHWGMVIDTRKIDADLAAKIQETCHSIHNVPGIEGKQELKWIWPSTFKHVFPMQEARYLSDQLKNAPILALCNHCENPPCVRVCPTKATFQREDGIIMMDFHRCIGCRFCMAGCPYGARSFNFRDPKPFIKEMDPMYPHRMIGVVEKCNFCDERLARGQMPACVEVSKGAILFGDLDDPDSNVRKALRANTTIRRKPSLGTSPSVYYIV
;
A
#
# COMPACT_ATOMS: atom_id res chain seq x y z
N MET A 1 -34.21 -10.17 -0.31
CA MET A 1 -32.92 -10.80 -0.71
C MET A 1 -32.86 -12.33 -0.64
N LYS A 2 -33.73 -13.05 0.11
CA LYS A 2 -33.66 -14.53 0.22
C LYS A 2 -34.22 -15.31 -0.98
N GLU A 3 -35.17 -14.75 -1.75
CA GLU A 3 -35.79 -15.46 -2.89
C GLU A 3 -34.90 -15.58 -4.13
N SER A 4 -33.98 -14.62 -4.36
CA SER A 4 -33.09 -14.62 -5.54
C SER A 4 -32.07 -15.76 -5.53
N ARG A 5 -31.47 -16.07 -4.36
CA ARG A 5 -30.47 -17.15 -4.22
C ARG A 5 -31.05 -18.54 -4.48
N ARG A 6 -32.30 -18.79 -4.08
CA ARG A 6 -32.94 -20.10 -4.25
C ARG A 6 -33.29 -20.38 -5.72
N LYS A 7 -33.65 -19.33 -6.47
CA LYS A 7 -33.93 -19.41 -7.91
C LYS A 7 -32.65 -19.67 -8.70
N PHE A 8 -31.55 -18.98 -8.35
CA PHE A 8 -30.23 -19.19 -8.97
C PHE A 8 -29.71 -20.63 -8.76
N LEU A 9 -29.79 -21.16 -7.54
CA LEU A 9 -29.33 -22.52 -7.24
C LEU A 9 -30.13 -23.61 -7.97
N LYS A 10 -31.44 -23.40 -8.18
CA LYS A 10 -32.27 -24.32 -8.97
C LYS A 10 -31.90 -24.31 -10.46
N ILE A 11 -31.62 -23.14 -11.01
CA ILE A 11 -31.22 -23.00 -12.42
C ILE A 11 -29.83 -23.60 -12.65
N ALA A 12 -28.87 -23.30 -11.77
CA ALA A 12 -27.51 -23.85 -11.85
C ALA A 12 -27.46 -25.38 -11.66
N GLY A 13 -28.34 -25.94 -10.83
CA GLY A 13 -28.43 -27.38 -10.61
C GLY A 13 -28.95 -28.17 -11.81
N VAL A 14 -29.85 -27.59 -12.62
CA VAL A 14 -30.39 -28.24 -13.83
C VAL A 14 -29.37 -28.21 -14.98
N SER A 15 -28.56 -27.16 -15.09
CA SER A 15 -27.52 -27.04 -16.13
C SER A 15 -26.34 -28.01 -15.95
N ALA A 16 -26.10 -28.51 -14.74
CA ALA A 16 -24.99 -29.43 -14.46
C ALA A 16 -25.23 -30.87 -14.94
N ILE A 17 -26.47 -31.25 -15.25
CA ILE A 17 -26.81 -32.62 -15.66
C ILE A 17 -26.75 -32.79 -17.20
N GLY A 18 -26.84 -31.69 -17.96
CA GLY A 18 -26.88 -31.72 -19.43
C GLY A 18 -25.53 -31.78 -20.17
N ILE A 19 -24.39 -31.66 -19.47
CA ILE A 19 -23.05 -31.63 -20.09
C ILE A 19 -22.23 -32.91 -19.72
N GLY A 20 -22.90 -33.95 -19.25
CA GLY A 20 -22.26 -35.14 -18.66
C GLY A 20 -21.81 -36.25 -19.62
N THR A 21 -22.18 -36.24 -20.91
CA THR A 21 -21.98 -37.41 -21.78
C THR A 21 -21.06 -37.21 -22.99
N GLY A 22 -20.63 -35.97 -23.29
CA GLY A 22 -19.80 -35.69 -24.48
C GLY A 22 -18.29 -35.54 -24.25
N SER A 23 -17.85 -35.23 -23.02
CA SER A 23 -16.49 -34.72 -22.78
C SER A 23 -15.51 -35.74 -22.19
N VAL A 24 -15.95 -36.98 -21.92
CA VAL A 24 -15.09 -38.01 -21.32
C VAL A 24 -14.21 -38.72 -22.36
N LEU A 25 -14.58 -38.69 -23.66
CA LEU A 25 -13.83 -39.38 -24.72
C LEU A 25 -12.66 -38.57 -25.30
N THR A 26 -12.61 -37.24 -25.13
CA THR A 26 -11.49 -36.40 -25.60
C THR A 26 -10.39 -36.21 -24.55
N ALA A 27 -10.59 -36.65 -23.30
CA ALA A 27 -9.63 -36.51 -22.22
C ALA A 27 -8.46 -37.52 -22.26
N PHE A 28 -8.51 -38.53 -23.15
CA PHE A 28 -7.47 -39.56 -23.27
C PHE A 28 -6.40 -39.28 -24.35
N ALA A 29 -6.46 -38.13 -25.03
CA ALA A 29 -5.56 -37.82 -26.15
C ALA A 29 -4.45 -36.79 -25.86
N SER A 30 -4.21 -36.38 -24.60
CA SER A 30 -3.06 -35.54 -24.26
C SER A 30 -2.11 -36.25 -23.30
N SER A 31 -1.07 -36.86 -23.87
CA SER A 31 0.09 -37.39 -23.14
C SER A 31 0.87 -36.23 -22.52
N GLY A 32 0.58 -35.95 -21.24
CA GLY A 32 1.38 -35.06 -20.40
C GLY A 32 1.14 -35.46 -18.96
N SER A 33 2.22 -35.72 -18.23
CA SER A 33 2.16 -36.26 -16.86
C SER A 33 1.39 -35.30 -15.94
N LYS A 34 0.64 -35.85 -14.97
CA LYS A 34 -0.10 -35.04 -13.96
C LYS A 34 0.83 -34.10 -13.18
N GLU A 35 2.12 -34.44 -13.10
CA GLU A 35 3.17 -33.64 -12.44
C GLU A 35 3.54 -32.38 -13.24
N GLU A 36 3.59 -32.43 -14.58
CA GLU A 36 3.85 -31.25 -15.41
C GLU A 36 2.71 -30.22 -15.35
N LYS A 37 1.46 -30.68 -15.36
CA LYS A 37 0.29 -29.78 -15.25
C LYS A 37 0.19 -29.13 -13.87
N ALA A 38 0.62 -29.82 -12.81
CA ALA A 38 0.68 -29.25 -11.46
C ALA A 38 1.80 -28.21 -11.31
N ALA A 39 2.97 -28.44 -11.92
CA ALA A 39 4.07 -27.48 -11.93
C ALA A 39 3.72 -26.17 -12.67
N GLN A 40 2.91 -26.26 -13.74
CA GLN A 40 2.48 -25.10 -14.50
C GLN A 40 1.39 -24.27 -13.79
N ALA A 41 0.57 -24.91 -12.93
CA ALA A 41 -0.40 -24.23 -12.07
C ALA A 41 0.24 -23.57 -10.84
N ALA A 42 1.33 -24.13 -10.32
CA ALA A 42 2.09 -23.58 -9.18
C ALA A 42 3.12 -22.51 -9.59
N GLY A 43 3.46 -22.42 -10.88
CA GLY A 43 4.52 -21.59 -11.42
C GLY A 43 4.07 -20.37 -12.22
N ALA A 44 2.85 -19.84 -11.99
CA ALA A 44 2.43 -18.57 -12.56
C ALA A 44 3.20 -17.41 -11.90
N ARG A 45 4.51 -17.32 -12.17
CA ARG A 45 5.28 -16.10 -12.00
C ARG A 45 4.61 -15.08 -12.91
N PHE A 46 3.94 -14.09 -12.32
CA PHE A 46 3.48 -12.91 -13.04
C PHE A 46 4.65 -12.41 -13.89
N LYS A 47 4.54 -12.50 -15.22
CA LYS A 47 5.53 -11.92 -16.11
C LYS A 47 5.46 -10.41 -15.90
N HIS A 48 6.43 -9.88 -15.16
CA HIS A 48 6.59 -8.43 -15.04
C HIS A 48 6.66 -7.83 -16.44
N ARG A 49 5.81 -6.83 -16.71
CA ARG A 49 5.89 -6.06 -17.96
C ARG A 49 7.29 -5.44 -18.02
N SER A 50 7.90 -5.41 -19.20
CA SER A 50 9.26 -4.86 -19.40
C SER A 50 9.41 -3.42 -18.91
N GLU A 51 8.31 -2.71 -18.78
CA GLU A 51 8.21 -1.31 -18.34
C GLU A 51 8.19 -1.13 -16.82
N SER A 52 8.05 -2.18 -16.00
CA SER A 52 7.95 -2.01 -14.54
C SER A 52 9.26 -1.53 -13.92
N LEU A 53 9.20 -0.54 -13.02
CA LEU A 53 10.35 -0.15 -12.21
C LEU A 53 10.72 -1.28 -11.23
N LYS A 54 12.01 -1.48 -11.01
CA LYS A 54 12.57 -2.49 -10.11
C LYS A 54 13.56 -1.86 -9.14
N ALA A 55 13.65 -2.43 -7.95
CA ALA A 55 14.61 -2.10 -6.92
C ALA A 55 14.92 -3.37 -6.12
N GLY A 56 16.11 -3.43 -5.52
CA GLY A 56 16.42 -4.39 -4.45
C GLY A 56 15.55 -4.12 -3.22
N HIS A 57 15.51 -2.86 -2.78
CA HIS A 57 14.67 -2.45 -1.64
C HIS A 57 14.14 -1.03 -1.84
N TRP A 58 12.82 -0.85 -2.00
CA TRP A 58 12.25 0.48 -2.18
C TRP A 58 12.31 1.34 -0.91
N GLY A 59 12.75 2.59 -1.06
CA GLY A 59 12.77 3.57 0.01
C GLY A 59 12.29 4.95 -0.43
N MET A 60 11.98 5.77 0.57
CA MET A 60 11.54 7.14 0.38
C MET A 60 12.30 8.08 1.31
N VAL A 61 12.68 9.25 0.80
CA VAL A 61 13.28 10.33 1.58
C VAL A 61 12.39 11.57 1.45
N ILE A 62 11.97 12.13 2.57
CA ILE A 62 11.13 13.33 2.64
C ILE A 62 11.97 14.48 3.17
N ASP A 63 12.21 15.49 2.35
CA ASP A 63 12.88 16.73 2.74
C ASP A 63 11.88 17.71 3.32
N THR A 64 11.77 17.75 4.65
CA THR A 64 10.75 18.57 5.33
C THR A 64 11.02 20.07 5.19
N ARG A 65 12.25 20.46 4.84
CA ARG A 65 12.65 21.85 4.64
C ARG A 65 12.05 22.44 3.36
N LYS A 66 11.62 21.58 2.42
CA LYS A 66 11.08 21.97 1.11
C LYS A 66 9.55 21.88 1.04
N ILE A 67 8.88 21.57 2.14
CA ILE A 67 7.43 21.32 2.16
C ILE A 67 6.75 22.41 2.97
N ASP A 68 6.00 23.27 2.28
CA ASP A 68 5.06 24.20 2.87
C ASP A 68 3.64 23.59 2.96
N ALA A 69 2.70 24.33 3.55
CA ALA A 69 1.33 23.87 3.78
C ALA A 69 0.58 23.55 2.47
N ASP A 70 0.75 24.38 1.45
CA ASP A 70 0.08 24.23 0.16
C ASP A 70 0.61 23.00 -0.59
N LEU A 71 1.92 22.80 -0.60
CA LEU A 71 2.53 21.63 -1.20
C LEU A 71 2.14 20.35 -0.45
N ALA A 72 2.10 20.38 0.88
CA ALA A 72 1.66 19.25 1.69
C ALA A 72 0.21 18.85 1.39
N ALA A 73 -0.69 19.84 1.31
CA ALA A 73 -2.09 19.63 0.94
C ALA A 73 -2.22 19.04 -0.47
N LYS A 74 -1.46 19.58 -1.44
CA LYS A 74 -1.44 19.08 -2.82
C LYS A 74 -0.93 17.64 -2.92
N ILE A 75 0.11 17.28 -2.18
CA ILE A 75 0.64 15.92 -2.10
C ILE A 75 -0.43 14.96 -1.54
N GLN A 76 -1.11 15.37 -0.46
CA GLN A 76 -2.19 14.60 0.13
C GLN A 76 -3.34 14.38 -0.87
N GLU A 77 -3.86 15.44 -1.45
CA GLU A 77 -4.97 15.40 -2.41
C GLU A 77 -4.64 14.52 -3.60
N THR A 78 -3.44 14.67 -4.19
CA THR A 78 -3.00 13.86 -5.33
C THR A 78 -2.96 12.37 -4.98
N CYS A 79 -2.40 12.03 -3.81
CA CYS A 79 -2.37 10.64 -3.35
C CYS A 79 -3.79 10.11 -3.13
N HIS A 80 -4.65 10.87 -2.45
CA HIS A 80 -6.00 10.43 -2.10
C HIS A 80 -6.90 10.28 -3.33
N SER A 81 -6.78 11.18 -4.32
CA SER A 81 -7.53 11.13 -5.57
C SER A 81 -7.17 9.87 -6.39
N ILE A 82 -5.90 9.67 -6.73
CA ILE A 82 -5.45 8.54 -7.56
C ILE A 82 -5.75 7.19 -6.91
N HIS A 83 -5.68 7.13 -5.58
CA HIS A 83 -5.92 5.89 -4.85
C HIS A 83 -7.34 5.80 -4.32
N ASN A 84 -8.32 6.57 -4.84
CA ASN A 84 -9.73 6.47 -4.43
C ASN A 84 -9.94 6.47 -2.89
N VAL A 85 -9.17 7.28 -2.16
CA VAL A 85 -9.26 7.38 -0.69
C VAL A 85 -10.45 8.26 -0.34
N PRO A 86 -11.43 7.75 0.43
CA PRO A 86 -12.65 8.49 0.73
C PRO A 86 -12.40 9.67 1.68
N GLY A 87 -13.02 10.81 1.38
CA GLY A 87 -12.99 12.01 2.23
C GLY A 87 -14.01 11.92 3.36
N ILE A 88 -13.71 11.16 4.41
CA ILE A 88 -14.56 11.02 5.61
C ILE A 88 -13.98 11.89 6.73
N GLU A 89 -14.79 12.80 7.27
CA GLU A 89 -14.39 13.63 8.41
C GLU A 89 -14.55 12.91 9.76
N GLY A 90 -13.71 13.30 10.72
CA GLY A 90 -13.79 12.86 12.12
C GLY A 90 -12.93 11.62 12.43
N LYS A 91 -13.31 10.90 13.49
CA LYS A 91 -12.49 9.80 14.06
C LYS A 91 -12.35 8.57 13.16
N GLN A 92 -13.14 8.49 12.09
CA GLN A 92 -13.13 7.40 11.12
C GLN A 92 -12.51 7.83 9.78
N GLU A 93 -11.72 8.90 9.77
CA GLU A 93 -11.00 9.36 8.59
C GLU A 93 -10.08 8.27 8.00
N LEU A 94 -10.01 8.22 6.68
CA LEU A 94 -9.08 7.37 5.96
C LEU A 94 -7.97 8.23 5.38
N LYS A 95 -6.72 7.85 5.64
CA LYS A 95 -5.56 8.62 5.20
C LYS A 95 -4.39 7.71 4.86
N TRP A 96 -3.86 7.89 3.66
CA TRP A 96 -2.69 7.15 3.17
C TRP A 96 -1.40 7.95 3.40
N ILE A 97 -1.50 9.26 3.20
CA ILE A 97 -0.50 10.28 3.52
C ILE A 97 -1.25 11.51 4.07
N TRP A 98 -0.70 12.19 5.08
CA TRP A 98 -1.31 13.39 5.66
C TRP A 98 -0.25 14.30 6.29
N PRO A 99 -0.42 15.63 6.27
CA PRO A 99 0.43 16.55 7.04
C PRO A 99 0.14 16.42 8.54
N SER A 100 1.19 16.51 9.34
CA SER A 100 1.10 16.54 10.80
C SER A 100 2.22 17.43 11.36
N THR A 101 2.29 17.57 12.68
CA THR A 101 3.34 18.38 13.32
C THR A 101 4.57 17.53 13.65
N PHE A 102 5.73 18.16 13.74
CA PHE A 102 6.98 17.49 14.12
C PHE A 102 6.84 16.67 15.40
N LYS A 103 6.23 17.25 16.44
CA LYS A 103 5.99 16.58 17.73
C LYS A 103 5.15 15.30 17.58
N HIS A 104 4.17 15.29 16.70
CA HIS A 104 3.29 14.14 16.51
C HIS A 104 3.94 13.03 15.67
N VAL A 105 4.76 13.41 14.67
CA VAL A 105 5.49 12.45 13.83
C VAL A 105 6.70 11.84 14.55
N PHE A 106 7.40 12.65 15.36
CA PHE A 106 8.61 12.29 16.10
C PHE A 106 8.45 12.50 17.63
N PRO A 107 7.54 11.77 18.29
CA PRO A 107 7.24 12.00 19.71
C PRO A 107 8.40 11.70 20.67
N MET A 108 9.45 11.01 20.22
CA MET A 108 10.63 10.69 21.04
C MET A 108 11.74 11.73 20.90
N GLN A 109 11.61 12.69 19.98
CA GLN A 109 12.56 13.76 19.79
C GLN A 109 12.02 15.01 20.49
N GLU A 110 12.12 15.02 21.82
CA GLU A 110 11.76 16.19 22.63
C GLU A 110 12.89 17.22 22.56
N ALA A 111 12.88 18.03 21.50
CA ALA A 111 13.68 19.25 21.48
C ALA A 111 12.87 20.37 22.17
N ARG A 112 13.25 20.72 23.41
CA ARG A 112 12.63 21.84 24.16
C ARG A 112 12.67 23.15 23.37
N TYR A 113 13.68 23.32 22.52
CA TYR A 113 13.88 24.48 21.67
C TYR A 113 13.98 24.05 20.20
N LEU A 114 12.84 23.75 19.58
CA LEU A 114 12.76 23.60 18.13
C LEU A 114 12.85 24.98 17.46
N SER A 115 13.44 25.04 16.27
CA SER A 115 13.36 26.23 15.41
C SER A 115 11.91 26.47 15.01
N ASP A 116 11.52 27.73 14.83
CA ASP A 116 10.13 28.06 14.47
C ASP A 116 9.77 27.53 13.07
N GLN A 117 10.76 27.43 12.20
CA GLN A 117 10.65 26.77 10.91
C GLN A 117 10.21 25.31 11.08
N LEU A 118 10.87 24.54 11.95
CA LEU A 118 10.54 23.12 12.16
C LEU A 118 9.27 22.91 12.98
N LYS A 119 8.93 23.84 13.88
CA LYS A 119 7.65 23.80 14.63
C LYS A 119 6.44 23.97 13.70
N ASN A 120 6.56 24.88 12.73
CA ASN A 120 5.46 25.27 11.84
C ASN A 120 5.45 24.49 10.51
N ALA A 121 6.55 23.82 10.16
CA ALA A 121 6.62 23.02 8.94
C ALA A 121 5.66 21.81 9.02
N PRO A 122 4.83 21.58 7.99
CA PRO A 122 4.04 20.37 7.89
C PRO A 122 4.94 19.16 7.64
N ILE A 123 4.86 18.17 8.52
CA ILE A 123 5.59 16.93 8.40
C ILE A 123 4.65 15.85 7.86
N LEU A 124 4.92 15.39 6.64
CA LEU A 124 4.13 14.34 6.00
C LEU A 124 4.30 12.99 6.72
N ALA A 125 3.20 12.43 7.20
CA ALA A 125 3.14 11.10 7.77
C ALA A 125 2.44 10.14 6.81
N LEU A 126 2.99 8.94 6.68
CA LEU A 126 2.50 7.85 5.83
C LEU A 126 2.96 6.49 6.38
N CYS A 127 2.66 5.41 5.65
CA CYS A 127 3.21 4.09 5.94
C CYS A 127 4.73 4.08 5.71
N ASN A 128 5.49 3.54 6.66
CA ASN A 128 6.95 3.54 6.59
C ASN A 128 7.57 2.34 5.85
N HIS A 129 6.74 1.40 5.37
CA HIS A 129 7.18 0.17 4.70
C HIS A 129 8.34 -0.54 5.41
N CYS A 130 8.15 -0.78 6.71
CA CYS A 130 9.15 -1.33 7.62
C CYS A 130 9.74 -2.67 7.14
N GLU A 131 11.05 -2.84 7.26
CA GLU A 131 11.76 -4.09 6.94
C GLU A 131 11.43 -5.21 7.93
N ASN A 132 11.21 -4.88 9.21
CA ASN A 132 10.66 -5.79 10.22
C ASN A 132 9.22 -5.35 10.60
N PRO A 133 8.21 -5.65 9.77
CA PRO A 133 6.87 -5.12 9.91
C PRO A 133 6.04 -5.87 10.98
N PRO A 134 5.77 -5.28 12.18
CA PRO A 134 4.90 -5.91 13.17
C PRO A 134 3.49 -6.13 12.64
N CYS A 135 3.00 -5.21 11.81
CA CYS A 135 1.68 -5.29 11.20
C CYS A 135 1.47 -6.51 10.28
N VAL A 136 2.54 -7.08 9.69
CA VAL A 136 2.48 -8.33 8.92
C VAL A 136 2.43 -9.53 9.86
N ARG A 137 3.29 -9.56 10.88
CA ARG A 137 3.34 -10.66 11.86
C ARG A 137 2.03 -10.90 12.59
N VAL A 138 1.27 -9.84 12.89
CA VAL A 138 0.00 -9.93 13.63
C VAL A 138 -1.22 -10.27 12.76
N CYS A 139 -1.08 -10.35 11.43
CA CYS A 139 -2.23 -10.57 10.55
C CYS A 139 -2.54 -12.08 10.45
N PRO A 140 -3.66 -12.57 11.03
CA PRO A 140 -3.93 -14.01 11.10
C PRO A 140 -4.21 -14.61 9.73
N THR A 141 -4.82 -13.82 8.83
CA THR A 141 -5.10 -14.26 7.47
C THR A 141 -3.95 -13.99 6.53
N LYS A 142 -2.83 -13.36 6.94
CA LYS A 142 -1.77 -12.90 6.01
C LYS A 142 -2.30 -12.02 4.87
N ALA A 143 -3.32 -11.22 5.14
CA ALA A 143 -3.84 -10.20 4.21
C ALA A 143 -2.85 -9.06 4.00
N THR A 144 -2.00 -8.76 4.98
CA THR A 144 -0.85 -7.87 4.77
C THR A 144 0.42 -8.70 4.76
N PHE A 145 1.27 -8.45 3.78
CA PHE A 145 2.48 -9.22 3.51
C PHE A 145 3.57 -8.27 2.99
N GLN A 146 4.82 -8.71 3.06
CA GLN A 146 5.97 -7.98 2.52
C GLN A 146 6.37 -8.62 1.21
N ARG A 147 6.61 -7.79 0.19
CA ARG A 147 7.23 -8.21 -1.08
C ARG A 147 8.74 -8.32 -0.94
N GLU A 148 9.37 -8.99 -1.90
CA GLU A 148 10.83 -9.13 -1.97
C GLU A 148 11.54 -7.76 -2.03
N ASP A 149 10.92 -6.77 -2.66
CA ASP A 149 11.43 -5.40 -2.81
C ASP A 149 11.12 -4.47 -1.62
N GLY A 150 10.76 -5.04 -0.47
CA GLY A 150 10.50 -4.30 0.78
C GLY A 150 9.11 -3.65 0.89
N ILE A 151 8.30 -3.64 -0.18
CA ILE A 151 6.98 -3.04 -0.13
C ILE A 151 6.03 -3.90 0.73
N ILE A 152 5.53 -3.33 1.82
CA ILE A 152 4.40 -3.90 2.56
C ILE A 152 3.13 -3.72 1.74
N MET A 153 2.47 -4.81 1.39
CA MET A 153 1.23 -4.86 0.62
C MET A 153 0.02 -5.18 1.50
N MET A 154 -1.16 -4.93 0.94
CA MET A 154 -2.44 -5.22 1.55
C MET A 154 -3.36 -5.85 0.50
N ASP A 155 -3.69 -7.12 0.70
CA ASP A 155 -4.73 -7.82 -0.02
C ASP A 155 -6.08 -7.49 0.63
N PHE A 156 -6.91 -6.76 -0.11
CA PHE A 156 -8.22 -6.32 0.35
C PHE A 156 -9.22 -7.48 0.44
N HIS A 157 -9.11 -8.50 -0.40
CA HIS A 157 -10.03 -9.65 -0.43
C HIS A 157 -9.77 -10.63 0.70
N ARG A 158 -8.50 -10.79 1.10
CA ARG A 158 -8.10 -11.65 2.23
C ARG A 158 -8.30 -11.00 3.59
N CYS A 159 -8.56 -9.69 3.61
CA CYS A 159 -8.77 -8.94 4.85
C CYS A 159 -10.12 -9.28 5.47
N ILE A 160 -10.10 -9.82 6.69
CA ILE A 160 -11.31 -10.10 7.49
C ILE A 160 -11.70 -8.96 8.44
N GLY A 161 -11.00 -7.82 8.38
CA GLY A 161 -11.33 -6.67 9.20
C GLY A 161 -11.08 -6.80 10.70
N CYS A 162 -10.22 -7.72 11.15
CA CYS A 162 -9.88 -7.91 12.57
C CYS A 162 -9.08 -6.75 13.20
N ARG A 163 -8.53 -5.84 12.38
CA ARG A 163 -7.78 -4.63 12.80
C ARG A 163 -6.51 -4.85 13.64
N PHE A 164 -6.06 -6.08 13.84
CA PHE A 164 -4.78 -6.35 14.54
C PHE A 164 -3.59 -5.69 13.86
N CYS A 165 -3.58 -5.57 12.53
CA CYS A 165 -2.54 -4.85 11.81
C CYS A 165 -2.52 -3.34 12.13
N MET A 166 -3.66 -2.74 12.51
CA MET A 166 -3.72 -1.34 12.98
C MET A 166 -3.11 -1.24 14.37
N ALA A 167 -3.49 -2.13 15.30
CA ALA A 167 -2.93 -2.17 16.64
C ALA A 167 -1.41 -2.45 16.64
N GLY A 168 -0.95 -3.32 15.74
CA GLY A 168 0.47 -3.63 15.58
C GLY A 168 1.27 -2.54 14.86
N CYS A 169 0.65 -1.53 14.25
CA CYS A 169 1.37 -0.47 13.57
C CYS A 169 1.71 0.66 14.57
N PRO A 170 3.00 0.87 14.92
CA PRO A 170 3.37 1.88 15.91
C PRO A 170 3.24 3.33 15.40
N TYR A 171 2.85 3.51 14.13
CA TYR A 171 2.79 4.79 13.45
C TYR A 171 1.37 5.30 13.20
N GLY A 172 0.35 4.46 13.46
CA GLY A 172 -1.04 4.77 13.12
C GLY A 172 -1.28 4.94 11.62
N ALA A 173 -0.44 4.32 10.78
CA ALA A 173 -0.45 4.51 9.32
C ALA A 173 -1.36 3.52 8.57
N ARG A 174 -2.40 3.03 9.24
CA ARG A 174 -3.41 2.14 8.66
C ARG A 174 -4.79 2.67 9.00
N SER A 175 -5.66 2.74 8.00
CA SER A 175 -7.05 3.21 8.12
C SER A 175 -8.02 2.05 7.88
N PHE A 176 -9.22 2.13 8.44
CA PHE A 176 -10.22 1.06 8.32
C PHE A 176 -11.52 1.59 7.71
N ASN A 177 -12.07 0.85 6.76
CA ASN A 177 -13.38 1.14 6.17
C ASN A 177 -14.50 0.72 7.13
N PHE A 178 -14.95 1.63 7.99
CA PHE A 178 -16.06 1.39 8.94
C PHE A 178 -17.42 1.31 8.26
N ARG A 179 -17.55 1.95 7.09
CA ARG A 179 -18.77 2.05 6.29
C ARG A 179 -18.40 1.86 4.81
N ASP A 180 -19.39 1.85 3.93
CA ASP A 180 -19.13 1.87 2.49
C ASP A 180 -18.35 3.15 2.13
N PRO A 181 -17.12 3.06 1.58
CA PRO A 181 -16.34 4.24 1.22
C PRO A 181 -16.85 4.91 -0.06
N LYS A 182 -17.60 4.20 -0.91
CA LYS A 182 -17.98 4.68 -2.25
C LYS A 182 -18.69 6.04 -2.26
N PRO A 183 -19.66 6.33 -1.37
CA PRO A 183 -20.34 7.63 -1.35
C PRO A 183 -19.45 8.83 -0.98
N PHE A 184 -18.25 8.57 -0.44
CA PHE A 184 -17.34 9.60 0.07
C PHE A 184 -16.15 9.84 -0.89
N ILE A 185 -16.17 9.23 -2.07
CA ILE A 185 -15.18 9.43 -3.13
C ILE A 185 -15.80 10.40 -4.15
N LYS A 186 -15.24 11.60 -4.27
CA LYS A 186 -15.77 12.65 -5.17
C LYS A 186 -15.63 12.26 -6.64
N GLU A 187 -14.42 11.88 -7.01
CA GLU A 187 -14.05 11.46 -8.36
C GLU A 187 -13.34 10.13 -8.24
N MET A 188 -13.77 9.16 -9.04
CA MET A 188 -13.36 7.77 -8.91
C MET A 188 -12.47 7.40 -10.10
N ASP A 189 -11.20 7.07 -9.81
CA ASP A 189 -10.28 6.53 -10.81
C ASP A 189 -10.67 5.06 -11.10
N PRO A 190 -11.08 4.73 -12.34
CA PRO A 190 -11.43 3.36 -12.71
C PRO A 190 -10.22 2.42 -12.73
N MET A 191 -9.00 2.95 -12.76
CA MET A 191 -7.76 2.16 -12.81
C MET A 191 -7.36 1.63 -11.43
N TYR A 192 -7.87 2.22 -10.33
CA TYR A 192 -7.53 1.81 -8.98
C TYR A 192 -8.66 1.00 -8.31
N PRO A 193 -8.39 -0.18 -7.73
CA PRO A 193 -9.44 -1.02 -7.15
C PRO A 193 -10.21 -0.34 -6.02
N HIS A 194 -11.52 -0.50 -6.03
CA HIS A 194 -12.38 -0.04 -4.93
C HIS A 194 -12.29 -0.99 -3.74
N ARG A 195 -12.38 -0.42 -2.53
CA ARG A 195 -12.40 -1.21 -1.30
C ARG A 195 -13.82 -1.33 -0.80
N MET A 196 -14.03 -2.39 -0.04
CA MET A 196 -15.31 -2.69 0.59
C MET A 196 -15.28 -2.30 2.06
N ILE A 197 -16.48 -2.21 2.64
CA ILE A 197 -16.64 -2.15 4.10
C ILE A 197 -15.87 -3.29 4.77
N GLY A 198 -15.24 -3.00 5.91
CA GLY A 198 -14.53 -4.01 6.70
C GLY A 198 -13.07 -4.21 6.32
N VAL A 199 -12.53 -3.47 5.36
CA VAL A 199 -11.16 -3.62 4.89
C VAL A 199 -10.23 -2.56 5.47
N VAL A 200 -9.01 -2.96 5.83
CA VAL A 200 -7.92 -2.05 6.23
C VAL A 200 -7.15 -1.58 4.99
N GLU A 201 -6.80 -0.30 4.96
CA GLU A 201 -6.02 0.33 3.89
C GLU A 201 -4.79 1.06 4.43
N LYS A 202 -3.83 1.32 3.54
CA LYS A 202 -2.61 2.08 3.80
C LYS A 202 -1.90 2.42 2.48
N CYS A 203 -1.01 3.41 2.51
CA CYS A 203 -0.05 3.65 1.43
C CYS A 203 0.67 2.36 1.02
N ASN A 204 0.76 2.09 -0.28
CA ASN A 204 1.39 0.93 -0.90
C ASN A 204 2.59 1.32 -1.79
N PHE A 205 3.16 2.53 -1.61
CA PHE A 205 4.14 3.13 -2.52
C PHE A 205 3.70 3.19 -4.00
N CYS A 206 2.39 3.31 -4.25
CA CYS A 206 1.82 3.36 -5.60
C CYS A 206 2.27 2.16 -6.45
N ASP A 207 2.21 0.95 -5.89
CA ASP A 207 2.62 -0.29 -6.57
C ASP A 207 2.10 -0.40 -8.02
N GLU A 208 0.84 -0.04 -8.23
CA GLU A 208 0.18 -0.03 -9.55
C GLU A 208 0.82 0.95 -10.55
N ARG A 209 1.48 2.01 -10.06
CA ARG A 209 2.27 2.94 -10.89
C ARG A 209 3.67 2.39 -11.14
N LEU A 210 4.33 1.84 -10.12
CA LEU A 210 5.64 1.20 -10.28
C LEU A 210 5.59 0.06 -11.30
N ALA A 211 4.52 -0.74 -11.28
CA ALA A 211 4.27 -1.79 -12.27
C ALA A 211 4.14 -1.28 -13.72
N ARG A 212 3.82 0.00 -13.92
CA ARG A 212 3.69 0.70 -15.21
C ARG A 212 4.90 1.58 -15.56
N GLY A 213 6.00 1.49 -14.81
CA GLY A 213 7.18 2.33 -15.06
C GLY A 213 7.06 3.76 -14.54
N GLN A 214 6.03 4.06 -13.76
CA GLN A 214 5.72 5.41 -13.27
C GLN A 214 6.15 5.56 -11.81
N MET A 215 6.58 6.78 -11.46
CA MET A 215 6.92 7.10 -10.08
C MET A 215 5.65 7.23 -9.22
N PRO A 216 5.77 7.11 -7.88
CA PRO A 216 4.66 7.36 -6.98
C PRO A 216 4.09 8.76 -7.19
N ALA A 217 2.77 8.90 -7.15
CA ALA A 217 2.12 10.17 -7.47
C ALA A 217 2.51 11.31 -6.51
N CYS A 218 2.72 11.00 -5.23
CA CYS A 218 3.22 11.95 -4.25
C CYS A 218 4.63 12.47 -4.58
N VAL A 219 5.46 11.66 -5.22
CA VAL A 219 6.84 12.02 -5.62
C VAL A 219 6.78 13.01 -6.79
N GLU A 220 6.00 12.70 -7.82
CA GLU A 220 5.85 13.54 -9.01
C GLU A 220 5.37 14.96 -8.68
N VAL A 221 4.40 15.09 -7.78
CA VAL A 221 3.83 16.40 -7.43
C VAL A 221 4.69 17.18 -6.42
N SER A 222 5.61 16.51 -5.71
CA SER A 222 6.41 17.10 -4.62
C SER A 222 7.50 18.07 -5.08
N LYS A 223 7.72 18.24 -6.40
CA LYS A 223 8.79 19.09 -6.95
C LYS A 223 10.18 18.78 -6.37
N GLY A 224 10.47 17.50 -6.09
CA GLY A 224 11.75 17.04 -5.54
C GLY A 224 11.89 17.17 -4.01
N ALA A 225 10.80 17.47 -3.30
CA ALA A 225 10.77 17.41 -1.84
C ALA A 225 10.64 15.95 -1.33
N ILE A 226 9.98 15.07 -2.09
CA ILE A 226 9.96 13.63 -1.84
C ILE A 226 10.83 12.96 -2.89
N LEU A 227 11.78 12.15 -2.44
CA LEU A 227 12.61 11.30 -3.29
C LEU A 227 12.20 9.85 -3.07
N PHE A 228 12.17 9.08 -4.15
CA PHE A 228 11.82 7.66 -4.14
C PHE A 228 12.77 6.91 -5.06
N GLY A 229 13.21 5.74 -4.63
CA GLY A 229 14.23 4.96 -5.32
C GLY A 229 14.67 3.73 -4.55
N ASP A 230 15.67 3.03 -5.09
CA ASP A 230 16.25 1.84 -4.50
C ASP A 230 17.26 2.20 -3.38
N LEU A 231 17.09 1.62 -2.19
CA LEU A 231 18.02 1.78 -1.07
C LEU A 231 19.28 0.93 -1.22
N ASP A 232 19.22 -0.15 -1.99
CA ASP A 232 20.36 -1.05 -2.19
C ASP A 232 21.32 -0.54 -3.26
N ASP A 233 20.82 0.26 -4.23
CA ASP A 233 21.63 0.92 -5.25
C ASP A 233 22.32 2.18 -4.68
N PRO A 234 23.66 2.19 -4.52
CA PRO A 234 24.38 3.36 -4.02
C PRO A 234 24.25 4.60 -4.92
N ASP A 235 23.94 4.44 -6.19
CA ASP A 235 23.83 5.54 -7.15
C ASP A 235 22.41 6.12 -7.28
N SER A 236 21.45 5.55 -6.57
CA SER A 236 20.09 6.04 -6.53
C SER A 236 19.99 7.46 -5.94
N ASN A 237 18.96 8.20 -6.36
CA ASN A 237 18.64 9.53 -5.82
C ASN A 237 18.45 9.52 -4.29
N VAL A 238 17.79 8.49 -3.75
CA VAL A 238 17.59 8.33 -2.31
C VAL A 238 18.91 8.08 -1.59
N ARG A 239 19.79 7.22 -2.11
CA ARG A 239 21.09 6.94 -1.46
C ARG A 239 22.05 8.12 -1.53
N LYS A 240 22.05 8.87 -2.63
CA LYS A 240 22.76 10.15 -2.74
C LYS A 240 22.26 11.17 -1.71
N ALA A 241 20.93 11.30 -1.56
CA ALA A 241 20.35 12.21 -0.57
C ALA A 241 20.67 11.82 0.88
N LEU A 242 20.63 10.52 1.21
CA LEU A 242 20.97 10.00 2.53
C LEU A 242 22.45 10.18 2.89
N ARG A 243 23.36 10.13 1.91
CA ARG A 243 24.79 10.43 2.14
C ARG A 243 25.05 11.92 2.36
N ALA A 244 24.30 12.79 1.67
CA ALA A 244 24.53 14.23 1.68
C ALA A 244 23.84 14.98 2.84
N ASN A 245 22.87 14.36 3.52
CA ASN A 245 22.06 15.03 4.54
C ASN A 245 21.95 14.19 5.82
N THR A 246 21.87 14.87 6.96
CA THR A 246 21.46 14.24 8.22
C THR A 246 19.98 13.86 8.12
N THR A 247 19.67 12.60 8.42
CA THR A 247 18.29 12.10 8.37
C THR A 247 17.88 11.43 9.66
N ILE A 248 16.58 11.47 9.93
CA ILE A 248 15.94 10.80 11.05
C ILE A 248 14.88 9.82 10.56
N ARG A 249 14.61 8.80 11.36
CA ARG A 249 13.54 7.83 11.14
C ARG A 249 12.55 7.86 12.30
N ARG A 250 11.32 7.44 12.04
CA ARG A 250 10.27 7.40 13.07
C ARG A 250 10.44 6.19 13.98
N LYS A 251 10.49 6.44 15.29
CA LYS A 251 10.51 5.41 16.36
C LYS A 251 11.58 4.30 16.14
N PRO A 252 12.87 4.65 15.95
CA PRO A 252 13.92 3.66 15.69
C PRO A 252 14.12 2.64 16.82
N SER A 253 13.83 3.03 18.06
CA SER A 253 13.92 2.15 19.25
C SER A 253 13.02 0.91 19.20
N LEU A 254 12.01 0.88 18.33
CA LEU A 254 11.09 -0.25 18.19
C LEU A 254 11.62 -1.37 17.27
N GLY A 255 12.80 -1.21 16.67
CA GLY A 255 13.44 -2.28 15.87
C GLY A 255 12.66 -2.67 14.61
N THR A 256 11.83 -1.78 14.07
CA THR A 256 11.02 -2.01 12.86
C THR A 256 11.78 -1.74 11.57
N SER A 257 12.95 -1.08 11.64
CA SER A 257 13.73 -0.62 10.48
C SER A 257 12.89 0.05 9.38
N PRO A 258 12.37 1.27 9.62
CA PRO A 258 11.61 2.03 8.62
C PRO A 258 12.43 2.32 7.35
N SER A 259 11.77 2.22 6.18
CA SER A 259 12.34 2.54 4.87
C SER A 259 11.99 3.95 4.37
N VAL A 260 11.33 4.73 5.22
CA VAL A 260 11.06 6.17 5.01
C VAL A 260 11.97 6.98 5.93
N TYR A 261 12.70 7.91 5.34
CA TYR A 261 13.66 8.78 6.00
C TYR A 261 13.21 10.24 5.87
N TYR A 262 13.52 11.05 6.87
CA TYR A 262 13.19 12.47 6.88
C TYR A 262 14.47 13.29 7.01
N ILE A 263 14.66 14.24 6.10
CA ILE A 263 15.66 15.30 6.25
C ILE A 263 14.99 16.43 7.01
N VAL A 264 15.60 16.84 8.13
CA VAL A 264 15.10 17.88 9.03
C VAL A 264 16.10 19.02 9.15
#